data_AF-A0AA91DNV9-F1
#
_entry.id   AF-A0AA91DNV9-F1
#
_cell.length_a   1.000
_cell.length_b   1.000
_cell.length_c   1.000
_cell.angle_alpha   90.00
_cell.angle_beta   90.00
_cell.angle_gamma   90.00
#
_symmetry.space_group_name_H-M   'P 1'
#
loop_
_entity.id
_entity.type
_entity.pdbx_description
1 polymer ?
#
loop_
_entity_poly.entity_id
_entity_poly.type
_entity_poly.pdbx_seq_one_letter_code
_entity_poly.pdbx_strand_id
1 'polypeptide(L)'
;MAYHDKLLTPIPLELTDDQALQFIFCQIRADADRIKQWAWTEVERMAALLERRHVLAAHGGVRVVGARAKEGVGADKVMFSTEWDHPDHLENGAATFEHYGYPCSADVSVYDFNALFPCPRGRWVEELAVPRSGALTPHCAILVSEHPAITPSFLENFELFDKQGKVKGILSTDTGQIIAGVKLRRGADLAAQEIFLTARSAFAFDQILRLTQPLRDHLRARNDDNWRYLLLASGRAFAYPTRIKNLSGLTSNPWPVARLEESFVRALGCSPDEAGHFVRKFSLSSLRASMGVIVYLDTRSVEQMAKALGQVKYEPQLLERYLPKVIREFFLERWIRIFQTGIIVEALKDSEYLLEATDFTSMDELDEFLRNHALKVPPQSQSLAEAQPQDPWAIGDLDVPQEVVFGLNERILTLLLSLEKAGSSSERALNPKAKYWAEMTTALIPYVRSTAVRREDIRAYLASAETLAHPALVERFAYAQ
;
A
#
# COMPACT_ATOMS: atom_id res chain seq x y z
N MET A 1 20.22 11.57 19.38
CA MET A 1 19.87 10.26 18.81
C MET A 1 19.50 10.45 17.35
N ALA A 2 20.22 9.79 16.43
CA ALA A 2 19.87 9.78 15.02
C ALA A 2 18.77 8.73 14.79
N TYR A 3 17.76 9.07 13.98
CA TYR A 3 16.60 8.23 13.71
C TYR A 3 16.42 8.06 12.19
N HIS A 4 15.77 6.99 11.76
CA HIS A 4 15.30 6.88 10.38
C HIS A 4 13.99 7.69 10.20
N ASP A 5 14.05 8.80 9.47
CA ASP A 5 12.99 9.84 9.51
C ASP A 5 11.74 9.59 8.65
N LYS A 6 11.70 8.52 7.86
CA LYS A 6 10.61 8.36 6.88
C LYS A 6 9.34 7.69 7.42
N LEU A 7 9.43 6.94 8.52
CA LEU A 7 8.30 6.17 9.06
C LEU A 7 7.51 6.98 10.10
N LEU A 8 6.27 6.55 10.38
CA LEU A 8 5.50 7.05 11.53
C LEU A 8 6.24 6.80 12.84
N THR A 9 6.80 5.60 12.98
CA THR A 9 7.50 5.14 14.18
C THR A 9 8.98 5.50 14.09
N PRO A 10 9.55 6.21 15.09
CA PRO A 10 10.98 6.43 15.16
C PRO A 10 11.69 5.10 15.46
N ILE A 11 12.74 4.80 14.71
CA ILE A 11 13.57 3.62 14.94
C ILE A 11 14.91 4.08 15.53
N PRO A 12 15.19 3.79 16.81
CA PRO A 12 16.48 4.07 17.41
C PRO A 12 17.57 3.23 16.76
N LEU A 13 18.72 3.83 16.50
CA LEU A 13 19.87 3.16 15.89
C LEU A 13 20.71 2.34 16.89
N GLU A 14 20.43 2.44 18.19
CA GLU A 14 21.25 1.90 19.28
C GLU A 14 20.65 0.64 19.96
N LEU A 15 19.50 0.14 19.49
CA LEU A 15 18.87 -1.04 20.09
C LEU A 15 19.56 -2.34 19.64
N THR A 16 19.63 -3.33 20.53
CA THR A 16 20.09 -4.70 20.21
C THR A 16 19.11 -5.43 19.30
N ASP A 17 19.61 -6.27 18.39
CA ASP A 17 18.84 -6.77 17.24
C ASP A 17 17.50 -7.45 17.59
N ASP A 18 17.42 -8.21 18.68
CA ASP A 18 16.19 -8.96 19.04
C ASP A 18 15.17 -8.17 19.86
N GLN A 19 15.61 -7.37 20.84
CA GLN A 19 14.71 -6.53 21.67
C GLN A 19 14.19 -5.33 20.90
N ALA A 20 15.01 -4.79 19.98
CA ALA A 20 14.58 -3.76 19.04
C ALA A 20 13.40 -4.26 18.22
N LEU A 21 13.51 -5.47 17.68
CA LEU A 21 12.62 -5.93 16.63
C LEU A 21 11.20 -6.20 17.14
N GLN A 22 11.05 -6.93 18.24
CA GLN A 22 9.72 -7.27 18.77
C GLN A 22 8.95 -6.01 19.18
N PHE A 23 9.64 -5.05 19.79
CA PHE A 23 9.10 -3.72 20.08
C PHE A 23 8.79 -2.93 18.80
N ILE A 24 9.69 -2.90 17.82
CA ILE A 24 9.53 -2.18 16.54
C ILE A 24 8.37 -2.74 15.70
N PHE A 25 8.21 -4.07 15.60
CA PHE A 25 7.11 -4.68 14.84
C PHE A 25 5.76 -4.31 15.41
N CYS A 26 5.61 -4.46 16.73
CA CYS A 26 4.38 -4.13 17.44
C CYS A 26 4.10 -2.63 17.36
N GLN A 27 5.13 -1.79 17.53
CA GLN A 27 4.98 -0.35 17.51
C GLN A 27 4.63 0.19 16.11
N ILE A 28 5.27 -0.29 15.03
CA ILE A 28 4.96 0.14 13.66
C ILE A 28 3.50 -0.15 13.32
N ARG A 29 3.00 -1.32 13.69
CA ARG A 29 1.59 -1.68 13.49
C ARG A 29 0.69 -0.82 14.36
N ALA A 30 0.98 -0.72 15.65
CA ALA A 30 0.17 0.06 16.60
C ALA A 30 0.06 1.53 16.18
N ASP A 31 1.15 2.16 15.74
CA ASP A 31 1.14 3.54 15.25
C ASP A 31 0.31 3.67 13.97
N ALA A 32 0.49 2.76 13.00
CA ALA A 32 -0.29 2.77 11.78
C ALA A 32 -1.79 2.56 12.05
N ASP A 33 -2.14 1.66 12.97
CA ASP A 33 -3.52 1.36 13.34
C ASP A 33 -4.18 2.51 14.11
N ARG A 34 -3.42 3.22 14.97
CA ARG A 34 -3.89 4.47 15.58
C ARG A 34 -4.19 5.56 14.56
N ILE A 35 -3.34 5.73 13.54
CA ILE A 35 -3.61 6.65 12.44
C ILE A 35 -4.87 6.22 11.65
N LYS A 36 -5.03 4.93 11.36
CA LYS A 36 -6.23 4.42 10.69
C LYS A 36 -7.49 4.64 11.52
N GLN A 37 -7.43 4.40 12.82
CA GLN A 37 -8.53 4.62 13.75
C GLN A 37 -8.93 6.09 13.78
N TRP A 38 -7.96 7.00 13.98
CA TRP A 38 -8.20 8.45 13.91
C TRP A 38 -8.86 8.85 12.59
N ALA A 39 -8.28 8.39 11.49
CA ALA A 39 -8.76 8.74 10.15
C ALA A 39 -10.20 8.26 9.94
N TRP A 40 -10.51 7.04 10.39
CA TRP A 40 -11.84 6.46 10.25
C TRP A 40 -12.88 7.21 11.10
N THR A 41 -12.59 7.47 12.37
CA THR A 41 -13.46 8.24 13.25
C THR A 41 -13.76 9.63 12.69
N GLU A 42 -12.76 10.32 12.12
CA GLU A 42 -12.98 11.64 11.51
C GLU A 42 -13.76 11.58 10.20
N VAL A 43 -13.59 10.53 9.39
CA VAL A 43 -14.40 10.28 8.19
C VAL A 43 -15.86 10.04 8.57
N GLU A 44 -16.12 9.18 9.56
CA GLU A 44 -17.48 8.91 10.07
C GLU A 44 -18.14 10.18 10.64
N ARG A 45 -17.37 10.98 11.40
CA ARG A 45 -17.86 12.26 11.94
C ARG A 45 -18.26 13.22 10.83
N MET A 46 -17.42 13.37 9.79
CA MET A 46 -17.71 14.24 8.65
C MET A 46 -18.93 13.74 7.86
N ALA A 47 -19.07 12.43 7.68
CA ALA A 47 -20.24 11.83 7.05
C ALA A 47 -21.51 12.09 7.86
N ALA A 48 -21.47 11.91 9.18
CA ALA A 48 -22.60 12.19 10.06
C ALA A 48 -23.03 13.67 10.02
N LEU A 49 -22.07 14.60 9.97
CA LEU A 49 -22.35 16.03 9.81
C LEU A 49 -23.00 16.34 8.46
N LEU A 50 -22.54 15.69 7.39
CA LEU A 50 -23.11 15.85 6.06
C LEU A 50 -24.56 15.34 5.99
N GLU A 51 -24.84 14.14 6.53
CA GLU A 51 -26.21 13.62 6.60
C GLU A 51 -27.09 14.51 7.47
N ARG A 52 -26.59 14.95 8.63
CA ARG A 52 -27.30 15.87 9.51
C ARG A 52 -27.66 17.15 8.80
N ARG A 53 -26.75 17.73 7.99
CA ARG A 53 -27.06 18.92 7.18
C ARG A 53 -28.25 18.68 6.25
N HIS A 54 -28.29 17.56 5.54
CA HIS A 54 -29.40 17.25 4.63
C HIS A 54 -30.73 17.05 5.37
N VAL A 55 -30.71 16.37 6.53
CA VAL A 55 -31.91 16.20 7.37
C VAL A 55 -32.42 17.54 7.90
N LEU A 56 -31.54 18.40 8.40
CA LEU A 56 -31.89 19.71 8.93
C LEU A 56 -32.40 20.66 7.83
N ALA A 57 -31.81 20.59 6.62
CA ALA A 57 -32.22 21.41 5.50
C ALA A 57 -33.67 21.16 5.04
N ALA A 58 -34.22 19.96 5.27
CA ALA A 58 -35.60 19.63 4.94
C ALA A 58 -36.63 20.32 5.86
N HIS A 59 -36.22 20.75 7.05
CA HIS A 59 -37.10 21.33 8.07
C HIS A 59 -36.88 22.83 8.26
N GLY A 60 -35.71 23.35 7.85
CA GLY A 60 -35.35 24.74 8.02
C GLY A 60 -36.00 25.72 7.04
N GLY A 61 -36.16 26.96 7.49
CA GLY A 61 -36.49 28.11 6.65
C GLY A 61 -35.25 28.70 5.98
N VAL A 62 -35.34 28.93 4.66
CA VAL A 62 -34.28 29.59 3.89
C VAL A 62 -34.16 31.06 4.33
N ARG A 63 -32.96 31.47 4.75
CA ARG A 63 -32.65 32.87 5.06
C ARG A 63 -32.64 33.68 3.77
N VAL A 64 -33.41 34.77 3.72
CA VAL A 64 -33.48 35.67 2.56
C VAL A 64 -32.91 37.02 2.95
N VAL A 65 -32.00 37.54 2.12
CA VAL A 65 -31.46 38.90 2.26
C VAL A 65 -32.38 39.86 1.50
N GLY A 66 -32.92 40.87 2.19
CA GLY A 66 -33.62 41.99 1.54
C GLY A 66 -35.15 41.90 1.44
N ALA A 67 -35.81 40.93 2.09
CA ALA A 67 -37.25 41.03 2.27
C ALA A 67 -37.56 42.21 3.20
N ARG A 68 -38.26 43.24 2.71
CA ARG A 68 -38.89 44.24 3.59
C ARG A 68 -39.77 43.46 4.56
N ALA A 69 -39.52 43.59 5.86
CA ALA A 69 -40.52 43.28 6.86
C ALA A 69 -41.83 43.96 6.42
N LYS A 70 -42.95 43.22 6.42
CA LYS A 70 -44.27 43.84 6.31
C LYS A 70 -44.32 44.98 7.33
N GLU A 71 -44.82 46.15 6.91
CA GLU A 71 -44.91 47.34 7.76
C GLU A 71 -45.42 46.97 9.16
N GLY A 72 -44.61 47.23 10.18
CA GLY A 72 -44.92 46.94 11.59
C GLY A 72 -43.89 46.13 12.38
N VAL A 73 -42.86 45.57 11.73
CA VAL A 73 -41.76 44.87 12.44
C VAL A 73 -40.45 45.61 12.17
N GLY A 74 -39.69 45.86 13.25
CA GLY A 74 -38.45 46.65 13.26
C GLY A 74 -37.41 46.22 12.22
N ALA A 75 -36.45 47.12 11.99
CA ALA A 75 -35.52 47.15 10.87
C ALA A 75 -34.41 46.06 10.88
N ASP A 76 -34.74 44.79 11.09
CA ASP A 76 -33.80 43.69 10.97
C ASP A 76 -34.02 42.93 9.65
N LYS A 77 -33.06 43.07 8.74
CA LYS A 77 -33.13 42.61 7.33
C LYS A 77 -32.93 41.09 7.12
N VAL A 78 -33.24 40.27 8.13
CA VAL A 78 -33.21 38.79 8.03
C VAL A 78 -34.51 38.24 8.61
N MET A 79 -35.23 37.43 7.84
CA MET A 79 -36.54 36.90 8.25
C MET A 79 -36.48 35.86 9.39
N PHE A 80 -35.29 35.35 9.73
CA PHE A 80 -35.06 34.28 10.70
C PHE A 80 -33.84 34.54 11.58
N SER A 81 -33.90 34.15 12.87
CA SER A 81 -32.78 34.34 13.80
C SER A 81 -31.51 33.63 13.35
N THR A 82 -30.38 34.30 13.55
CA THR A 82 -29.03 33.83 13.24
C THR A 82 -28.23 33.52 14.51
N GLU A 83 -28.83 33.71 15.68
CA GLU A 83 -28.19 33.50 16.97
C GLU A 83 -28.07 31.99 17.29
N TRP A 84 -26.93 31.58 17.82
CA TRP A 84 -26.60 30.15 18.04
C TRP A 84 -27.41 29.50 19.18
N ASP A 85 -28.08 30.29 20.00
CA ASP A 85 -28.99 29.88 21.08
C ASP A 85 -30.43 29.65 20.59
N HIS A 86 -30.80 30.16 19.41
CA HIS A 86 -32.11 29.91 18.82
C HIS A 86 -32.21 28.45 18.35
N PRO A 87 -33.26 27.68 18.68
CA PRO A 87 -33.35 26.25 18.35
C PRO A 87 -33.18 25.97 16.85
N ASP A 88 -33.78 26.80 16.00
CA ASP A 88 -33.84 26.56 14.54
C ASP A 88 -32.62 27.11 13.76
N HIS A 89 -31.59 27.66 14.43
CA HIS A 89 -30.50 28.36 13.73
C HIS A 89 -29.73 27.46 12.76
N LEU A 90 -29.49 26.19 13.12
CA LEU A 90 -28.81 25.21 12.26
C LEU A 90 -29.71 24.71 11.15
N GLU A 91 -31.00 24.48 11.42
CA GLU A 91 -31.98 24.09 10.41
C GLU A 91 -32.08 25.15 9.32
N ASN A 92 -32.28 26.40 9.71
CA ASN A 92 -32.32 27.53 8.80
C ASN A 92 -30.98 27.70 8.06
N GLY A 93 -29.84 27.53 8.73
CA GLY A 93 -28.52 27.59 8.11
C GLY A 93 -28.29 26.49 7.08
N ALA A 94 -28.72 25.26 7.36
CA ALA A 94 -28.63 24.12 6.46
C ALA A 94 -29.56 24.30 5.24
N ALA A 95 -30.82 24.70 5.45
CA ALA A 95 -31.76 25.00 4.38
C ALA A 95 -31.23 26.13 3.47
N THR A 96 -30.64 27.16 4.07
CA THR A 96 -29.99 28.26 3.34
C THR A 96 -28.82 27.77 2.49
N PHE A 97 -27.95 26.93 3.05
CA PHE A 97 -26.79 26.38 2.32
C PHE A 97 -27.23 25.48 1.16
N GLU A 98 -28.19 24.59 1.37
CA GLU A 98 -28.69 23.71 0.30
C GLU A 98 -29.47 24.47 -0.78
N HIS A 99 -30.17 25.56 -0.41
CA HIS A 99 -30.90 26.39 -1.37
C HIS A 99 -29.97 27.19 -2.30
N TYR A 100 -28.98 27.89 -1.74
CA TYR A 100 -28.08 28.76 -2.53
C TYR A 100 -26.82 28.05 -3.03
N GLY A 101 -26.52 26.85 -2.53
CA GLY A 101 -25.24 26.18 -2.74
C GLY A 101 -24.11 26.82 -1.93
N TYR A 102 -22.87 26.64 -2.38
CA TYR A 102 -21.70 27.15 -1.65
C TYR A 102 -21.68 28.69 -1.58
N PRO A 103 -21.84 29.29 -0.39
CA PRO A 103 -21.90 30.73 -0.22
C PRO A 103 -20.47 31.24 -0.09
N CYS A 104 -19.86 31.66 -1.19
CA CYS A 104 -18.51 32.23 -1.13
C CYS A 104 -18.57 33.69 -0.65
N SER A 105 -17.73 34.02 0.33
CA SER A 105 -17.66 35.37 0.89
C SER A 105 -17.14 36.44 -0.08
N ALA A 106 -16.62 36.04 -1.24
CA ALA A 106 -16.14 36.96 -2.28
C ALA A 106 -17.27 37.43 -3.22
N ASP A 107 -18.40 36.73 -3.27
CA ASP A 107 -19.49 36.98 -4.22
C ASP A 107 -20.64 37.80 -3.64
N VAL A 108 -20.64 37.99 -2.34
CA VAL A 108 -21.73 38.60 -1.58
C VAL A 108 -21.15 39.71 -0.70
N SER A 109 -21.91 40.79 -0.51
CA SER A 109 -21.47 41.87 0.39
C SER A 109 -21.23 41.33 1.80
N VAL A 110 -20.29 41.92 2.54
CA VAL A 110 -19.98 41.47 3.92
C VAL A 110 -21.23 41.54 4.82
N TYR A 111 -22.10 42.53 4.58
CA TYR A 111 -23.36 42.69 5.31
C TYR A 111 -24.31 41.52 5.05
N ASP A 112 -24.57 41.23 3.78
CA ASP A 112 -25.48 40.15 3.36
C ASP A 112 -24.92 38.78 3.76
N PHE A 113 -23.60 38.60 3.67
CA PHE A 113 -22.96 37.37 4.11
C PHE A 113 -23.12 37.14 5.61
N ASN A 114 -22.92 38.18 6.42
CA ASN A 114 -23.09 38.10 7.87
C ASN A 114 -24.55 37.86 8.27
N ALA A 115 -25.51 38.34 7.47
CA ALA A 115 -26.93 38.05 7.62
C ALA A 115 -27.25 36.57 7.34
N LEU A 116 -26.56 35.93 6.40
CA LEU A 116 -26.75 34.50 6.09
C LEU A 116 -26.00 33.59 7.06
N PHE A 117 -24.73 33.90 7.32
CA PHE A 117 -23.80 33.11 8.13
C PHE A 117 -22.93 34.02 9.03
N PRO A 118 -23.42 34.40 10.23
CA PRO A 118 -22.69 35.30 11.11
C PRO A 118 -21.42 34.66 11.69
N CYS A 119 -20.53 35.50 12.22
CA CYS A 119 -19.38 35.01 12.97
C CYS A 119 -19.81 34.24 14.24
N PRO A 120 -19.05 33.21 14.67
CA PRO A 120 -17.81 32.73 14.06
C PRO A 120 -18.04 31.77 12.88
N ARG A 121 -17.55 32.14 11.69
CA ARG A 121 -17.73 31.37 10.43
C ARG A 121 -17.14 29.96 10.47
N GLY A 122 -16.11 29.75 11.29
CA GLY A 122 -15.49 28.44 11.46
C GLY A 122 -16.46 27.38 11.97
N ARG A 123 -17.43 27.77 12.82
CA ARG A 123 -18.44 26.86 13.38
C ARG A 123 -19.45 26.44 12.31
N TRP A 124 -19.94 27.37 11.50
CA TRP A 124 -20.82 27.07 10.37
C TRP A 124 -20.20 26.08 9.38
N VAL A 125 -18.93 26.28 9.01
CA VAL A 125 -18.22 25.37 8.10
C VAL A 125 -18.08 23.96 8.66
N GLU A 126 -17.94 23.83 9.98
CA GLU A 126 -17.89 22.54 10.64
C GLU A 126 -19.28 21.87 10.71
N GLU A 127 -20.29 22.58 11.23
CA GLU A 127 -21.66 22.07 11.38
C GLU A 127 -22.32 21.73 10.03
N LEU A 128 -21.97 22.47 8.97
CA LEU A 128 -22.46 22.24 7.60
C LEU A 128 -21.54 21.34 6.78
N ALA A 129 -20.58 20.65 7.39
CA ALA A 129 -19.68 19.72 6.70
C ALA A 129 -19.00 20.31 5.44
N VAL A 130 -18.61 21.58 5.48
CA VAL A 130 -17.94 22.25 4.36
C VAL A 130 -16.43 21.97 4.45
N PRO A 131 -15.80 21.38 3.41
CA PRO A 131 -14.40 20.98 3.50
C PRO A 131 -13.48 22.20 3.45
N ARG A 132 -13.00 22.65 4.61
CA ARG A 132 -11.90 23.62 4.74
C ARG A 132 -10.53 22.98 4.52
N SER A 133 -9.49 23.80 4.41
CA SER A 133 -8.11 23.31 4.32
C SER A 133 -7.80 22.34 5.47
N GLY A 134 -7.37 21.12 5.14
CA GLY A 134 -7.09 20.04 6.10
C GLY A 134 -8.25 19.08 6.39
N ALA A 135 -9.50 19.43 6.07
CA ALA A 135 -10.66 18.60 6.41
C ALA A 135 -10.69 17.25 5.68
N LEU A 136 -10.08 17.17 4.49
CA LEU A 136 -10.00 15.94 3.70
C LEU A 136 -8.79 15.06 4.03
N THR A 137 -7.89 15.50 4.92
CA THR A 137 -6.69 14.73 5.31
C THR A 137 -7.01 13.33 5.86
N PRO A 138 -8.04 13.14 6.72
CA PRO A 138 -8.45 11.81 7.18
C PRO A 138 -8.87 10.88 6.04
N HIS A 139 -9.64 11.38 5.07
CA HIS A 139 -10.08 10.61 3.90
C HIS A 139 -8.87 10.16 3.07
N CYS A 140 -7.92 11.06 2.83
CA CYS A 140 -6.67 10.74 2.16
C CYS A 140 -5.84 9.70 2.93
N ALA A 141 -5.86 9.73 4.27
CA ALA A 141 -5.17 8.74 5.10
C ALA A 141 -5.79 7.35 4.99
N ILE A 142 -7.13 7.24 4.91
CA ILE A 142 -7.81 5.96 4.61
C ILE A 142 -7.38 5.44 3.25
N LEU A 143 -7.45 6.27 2.21
CA LEU A 143 -7.06 5.86 0.84
C LEU A 143 -5.61 5.36 0.79
N VAL A 144 -4.67 6.08 1.40
CA VAL A 144 -3.25 5.72 1.41
C VAL A 144 -2.95 4.51 2.30
N SER A 145 -3.67 4.33 3.40
CA SER A 145 -3.45 3.20 4.32
C SER A 145 -3.97 1.88 3.76
N GLU A 146 -5.13 1.90 3.10
CA GLU A 146 -5.70 0.74 2.40
C GLU A 146 -4.93 0.45 1.10
N HIS A 147 -4.48 1.50 0.40
CA HIS A 147 -3.80 1.38 -0.89
C HIS A 147 -2.47 2.15 -0.89
N PRO A 148 -1.37 1.58 -0.36
CA PRO A 148 -0.05 2.23 -0.33
C PRO A 148 0.52 2.55 -1.72
N ALA A 149 -0.10 2.01 -2.78
CA ALA A 149 0.19 2.35 -4.16
C ALA A 149 -0.24 3.81 -4.50
N ILE A 150 -1.21 4.37 -3.78
CA ILE A 150 -1.64 5.78 -3.86
C ILE A 150 -0.55 6.66 -3.26
N THR A 151 -0.08 7.65 -4.03
CA THR A 151 0.85 8.67 -3.54
C THR A 151 0.10 9.97 -3.21
N PRO A 152 0.65 10.85 -2.36
CA PRO A 152 0.06 12.17 -2.15
C PRO A 152 -0.14 12.94 -3.47
N SER A 153 0.86 12.88 -4.35
CA SER A 153 0.80 13.50 -5.68
C SER A 153 -0.27 12.89 -6.60
N PHE A 154 -0.57 11.60 -6.46
CA PHE A 154 -1.69 10.98 -7.18
C PHE A 154 -3.02 11.65 -6.78
N LEU A 155 -3.25 11.83 -5.48
CA LEU A 155 -4.48 12.47 -4.97
C LEU A 155 -4.56 13.96 -5.33
N GLU A 156 -3.45 14.68 -5.20
CA GLU A 156 -3.36 16.10 -5.57
C GLU A 156 -3.69 16.34 -7.04
N ASN A 157 -3.36 15.40 -7.93
CA ASN A 157 -3.52 15.49 -9.38
C ASN A 157 -4.69 14.66 -9.93
N PHE A 158 -5.53 14.09 -9.07
CA PHE A 158 -6.64 13.25 -9.51
C PHE A 158 -7.73 14.11 -10.18
N GLU A 159 -7.96 13.89 -11.47
CA GLU A 159 -9.02 14.52 -12.26
C GLU A 159 -10.25 13.60 -12.31
N LEU A 160 -11.37 14.08 -11.76
CA LEU A 160 -12.67 13.42 -11.82
C LEU A 160 -13.39 13.67 -13.13
N PHE A 161 -13.07 14.76 -13.81
CA PHE A 161 -13.73 15.16 -15.05
C PHE A 161 -12.70 15.62 -16.09
N ASP A 162 -12.94 15.27 -17.34
CA ASP A 162 -12.22 15.87 -18.46
C ASP A 162 -12.71 17.31 -18.74
N LYS A 163 -12.06 17.98 -19.69
CA LYS A 163 -12.40 19.37 -20.05
C LYS A 163 -13.81 19.50 -20.65
N GLN A 164 -14.36 18.41 -21.15
CA GLN A 164 -15.70 18.31 -21.73
C GLN A 164 -16.76 17.97 -20.66
N GLY A 165 -16.32 17.73 -19.42
CA GLY A 165 -17.15 17.42 -18.26
C GLY A 165 -17.60 15.97 -18.17
N LYS A 166 -16.99 15.07 -18.94
CA LYS A 166 -17.22 13.63 -18.81
C LYS A 166 -16.44 13.10 -17.61
N VAL A 167 -17.05 12.17 -16.86
CA VAL A 167 -16.39 11.48 -15.75
C VAL A 167 -15.13 10.79 -16.25
N LYS A 168 -14.02 11.04 -15.54
CA LYS A 168 -12.69 10.52 -15.81
C LYS A 168 -12.16 9.90 -14.52
N GLY A 169 -11.49 8.75 -14.65
CA GLY A 169 -10.79 8.13 -13.53
C GLY A 169 -11.66 7.38 -12.53
N ILE A 170 -12.95 7.19 -12.79
CA ILE A 170 -13.81 6.28 -12.03
C ILE A 170 -14.37 5.24 -12.99
N LEU A 171 -14.21 3.97 -12.64
CA LEU A 171 -14.79 2.83 -13.36
C LEU A 171 -15.60 2.00 -12.36
N SER A 172 -16.85 1.70 -12.70
CA SER A 172 -17.69 0.79 -11.93
C SER A 172 -17.64 -0.59 -12.56
N THR A 173 -17.37 -1.62 -11.76
CA THR A 173 -17.46 -3.03 -12.16
C THR A 173 -18.48 -3.75 -11.28
N ASP A 174 -18.87 -4.96 -11.70
CA ASP A 174 -19.81 -5.81 -10.95
C ASP A 174 -19.27 -6.17 -9.54
N THR A 175 -17.95 -6.08 -9.35
CA THR A 175 -17.25 -6.44 -8.11
C THR A 175 -16.86 -5.24 -7.24
N GLY A 176 -17.10 -4.00 -7.69
CA GLY A 176 -16.79 -2.81 -6.91
C GLY A 176 -16.37 -1.59 -7.72
N GLN A 177 -15.79 -0.59 -7.04
CA GLN A 177 -15.34 0.66 -7.66
C GLN A 177 -13.83 0.64 -7.89
N ILE A 178 -13.41 1.01 -9.10
CA ILE A 178 -12.02 1.20 -9.48
C ILE A 178 -11.78 2.69 -9.69
N ILE A 179 -10.69 3.20 -9.10
CA ILE A 179 -10.18 4.54 -9.42
C ILE A 179 -8.94 4.43 -10.30
N ALA A 180 -8.93 5.19 -11.38
CA ALA A 180 -7.85 5.25 -12.35
C ALA A 180 -7.28 6.67 -12.41
N GLY A 181 -6.08 6.86 -11.90
CA GLY A 181 -5.39 8.16 -11.92
C GLY A 181 -4.10 8.12 -12.71
N VAL A 182 -3.58 9.30 -13.04
CA VAL A 182 -2.37 9.47 -13.85
C VAL A 182 -1.14 9.62 -12.95
N LYS A 183 -0.15 8.74 -13.08
CA LYS A 183 1.15 8.88 -12.43
C LYS A 183 2.14 9.57 -13.38
N LEU A 184 2.25 10.89 -13.29
CA LEU A 184 3.03 11.74 -14.22
C LEU A 184 4.49 11.30 -14.43
N ARG A 185 5.12 10.66 -13.42
CA ARG A 185 6.51 10.18 -13.50
C ARG A 185 6.71 8.85 -14.25
N ARG A 186 5.67 8.26 -14.85
CA ARG A 186 5.73 6.96 -15.56
C ARG A 186 5.75 7.06 -17.09
N GLY A 187 5.74 8.27 -17.67
CA GLY A 187 5.59 8.46 -19.12
C GLY A 187 4.14 8.24 -19.59
N ALA A 188 3.78 8.81 -20.74
CA ALA A 188 2.39 8.92 -21.21
C ALA A 188 1.68 7.56 -21.40
N ASP A 189 2.40 6.52 -21.80
CA ASP A 189 1.82 5.22 -22.19
C ASP A 189 1.61 4.23 -21.02
N LEU A 190 2.20 4.49 -19.84
CA LEU A 190 2.11 3.63 -18.63
C LEU A 190 1.49 4.37 -17.43
N ALA A 191 0.84 5.51 -17.69
CA ALA A 191 0.47 6.45 -16.65
C ALA A 191 -0.80 6.07 -15.87
N ALA A 192 -1.65 5.19 -16.42
CA ALA A 192 -2.87 4.76 -15.76
C ALA A 192 -2.54 3.78 -14.62
N GLN A 193 -2.85 4.19 -13.39
CA GLN A 193 -2.80 3.32 -12.22
C GLN A 193 -4.23 3.06 -11.78
N GLU A 194 -4.70 1.83 -12.01
CA GLU A 194 -6.00 1.33 -11.56
C GLU A 194 -5.89 0.77 -10.15
N ILE A 195 -6.84 1.14 -9.30
CA ILE A 195 -6.86 0.76 -7.89
C ILE A 195 -8.27 0.32 -7.54
N PHE A 196 -8.42 -0.95 -7.17
CA PHE A 196 -9.67 -1.54 -6.71
C PHE A 196 -9.92 -1.10 -5.28
N LEU A 197 -10.99 -0.34 -5.04
CA LEU A 197 -11.30 0.16 -3.72
C LEU A 197 -11.95 -0.92 -2.86
N THR A 198 -11.43 -1.09 -1.63
CA THR A 198 -12.14 -1.78 -0.55
C THR A 198 -13.38 -0.98 -0.14
N ALA A 199 -14.37 -1.61 0.50
CA ALA A 199 -15.57 -0.92 0.98
C ALA A 199 -15.26 0.35 1.81
N ARG A 200 -14.24 0.26 2.68
CA ARG A 200 -13.78 1.38 3.52
C ARG A 200 -13.20 2.53 2.69
N SER A 201 -12.33 2.21 1.74
CA SER A 201 -11.72 3.21 0.85
C SER A 201 -12.72 3.79 -0.16
N ALA A 202 -13.69 3.01 -0.63
CA ALA A 202 -14.79 3.47 -1.47
C ALA A 202 -15.68 4.46 -0.72
N PHE A 203 -16.03 4.15 0.53
CA PHE A 203 -16.77 5.08 1.39
C PHE A 203 -16.03 6.41 1.57
N ALA A 204 -14.74 6.37 1.93
CA ALA A 204 -13.93 7.57 2.07
C ALA A 204 -13.84 8.38 0.75
N PHE A 205 -13.73 7.69 -0.39
CA PHE A 205 -13.71 8.34 -1.70
C PHE A 205 -15.05 9.04 -2.02
N ASP A 206 -16.18 8.34 -1.82
CA ASP A 206 -17.52 8.90 -2.00
C ASP A 206 -17.77 10.13 -1.11
N GLN A 207 -17.35 10.07 0.16
CA GLN A 207 -17.43 11.21 1.06
C GLN A 207 -16.67 12.43 0.52
N ILE A 208 -15.47 12.26 -0.06
CA ILE A 208 -14.77 13.37 -0.71
C ILE A 208 -15.62 13.96 -1.85
N LEU A 209 -16.23 13.12 -2.70
CA LEU A 209 -17.07 13.59 -3.80
C LEU A 209 -18.23 14.43 -3.28
N ARG A 210 -18.97 13.91 -2.29
CA ARG A 210 -20.16 14.55 -1.73
C ARG A 210 -19.82 15.85 -1.00
N LEU A 211 -18.78 15.86 -0.16
CA LEU A 211 -18.32 17.05 0.55
C LEU A 211 -17.84 18.16 -0.41
N THR A 212 -17.18 17.78 -1.51
CA THR A 212 -16.65 18.75 -2.48
C THR A 212 -17.65 19.18 -3.55
N GLN A 213 -18.82 18.54 -3.64
CA GLN A 213 -19.81 18.81 -4.68
C GLN A 213 -20.29 20.27 -4.70
N PRO A 214 -20.66 20.92 -3.57
CA PRO A 214 -21.06 22.33 -3.58
C PRO A 214 -19.96 23.28 -4.04
N LEU A 215 -18.69 22.97 -3.70
CA LEU A 215 -17.53 23.75 -4.12
C LEU A 215 -17.30 23.58 -5.63
N ARG A 216 -17.48 22.37 -6.14
CA ARG A 216 -17.35 22.03 -7.56
C ARG A 216 -18.39 22.77 -8.40
N ASP A 217 -19.65 22.78 -7.97
CA ASP A 217 -20.72 23.50 -8.66
C ASP A 217 -20.50 25.00 -8.67
N HIS A 218 -20.00 25.56 -7.56
CA HIS A 218 -19.62 26.95 -7.46
C HIS A 218 -18.50 27.35 -8.45
N LEU A 219 -17.47 26.51 -8.58
CA LEU A 219 -16.36 26.73 -9.52
C LEU A 219 -16.81 26.58 -10.98
N ARG A 220 -17.67 25.60 -11.29
CA ARG A 220 -18.28 25.44 -12.63
C ARG A 220 -19.05 26.70 -13.04
N ALA A 221 -19.87 27.25 -12.15
CA ALA A 221 -20.65 28.46 -12.42
C ALA A 221 -19.77 29.70 -12.74
N ARG A 222 -18.49 29.67 -12.33
CA ARG A 222 -17.50 30.75 -12.56
C ARG A 222 -16.49 30.43 -13.66
N ASN A 223 -16.69 29.35 -14.40
CA ASN A 223 -15.76 28.86 -15.43
C ASN A 223 -14.33 28.61 -14.88
N ASP A 224 -14.21 28.22 -13.61
CA ASP A 224 -12.92 27.90 -12.98
C ASP A 224 -12.60 26.41 -13.13
N ASP A 225 -11.60 26.09 -13.95
CA ASP A 225 -11.20 24.73 -14.33
C ASP A 225 -10.81 23.81 -13.15
N ASN A 226 -10.57 24.36 -11.95
CA ASN A 226 -10.26 23.56 -10.76
C ASN A 226 -11.39 22.61 -10.36
N TRP A 227 -12.64 22.87 -10.77
CA TRP A 227 -13.81 22.02 -10.46
C TRP A 227 -13.60 20.55 -10.84
N ARG A 228 -12.76 20.28 -11.86
CA ARG A 228 -12.50 18.94 -12.38
C ARG A 228 -11.71 18.04 -11.44
N TYR A 229 -11.07 18.59 -10.41
CA TYR A 229 -10.18 17.83 -9.51
C TYR A 229 -10.93 17.25 -8.31
N LEU A 230 -10.40 16.14 -7.77
CA LEU A 230 -10.94 15.45 -6.60
C LEU A 230 -10.90 16.32 -5.34
N LEU A 231 -9.73 16.86 -5.02
CA LEU A 231 -9.48 17.54 -3.76
C LEU A 231 -9.69 19.07 -3.89
N LEU A 232 -10.81 19.54 -3.34
CA LEU A 232 -11.17 20.95 -3.25
C LEU A 232 -11.33 21.37 -1.77
N ALA A 233 -10.99 22.62 -1.46
CA ALA A 233 -11.18 23.18 -0.13
C ALA A 233 -11.68 24.64 -0.16
N SER A 234 -12.46 25.01 0.86
CA SER A 234 -13.05 26.33 1.08
C SER A 234 -12.10 27.37 1.71
N GLY A 235 -10.79 27.15 1.66
CA GLY A 235 -9.78 27.99 2.32
C GLY A 235 -10.08 28.28 3.80
N ARG A 236 -10.04 29.56 4.20
CA ARG A 236 -10.37 30.04 5.56
C ARG A 236 -11.88 30.34 5.71
N ALA A 237 -12.67 29.27 5.78
CA ALA A 237 -14.10 29.26 6.03
C ALA A 237 -14.96 30.12 5.08
N PHE A 238 -15.56 29.48 4.07
CA PHE A 238 -16.33 30.12 2.99
C PHE A 238 -15.51 31.03 2.04
N ALA A 239 -14.18 30.93 2.05
CA ALA A 239 -13.34 31.65 1.10
C ALA A 239 -13.52 31.09 -0.33
N TYR A 240 -12.91 31.71 -1.33
CA TYR A 240 -12.99 31.17 -2.69
C TYR A 240 -12.45 29.72 -2.74
N PRO A 241 -13.22 28.74 -3.28
CA PRO A 241 -12.77 27.36 -3.31
C PRO A 241 -11.50 27.20 -4.14
N THR A 242 -10.58 26.35 -3.68
CA THR A 242 -9.33 26.10 -4.40
C THR A 242 -8.98 24.62 -4.38
N ARG A 243 -8.23 24.19 -5.40
CA ARG A 243 -7.64 22.86 -5.46
C ARG A 243 -6.57 22.69 -4.39
N ILE A 244 -6.59 21.57 -3.69
CA ILE A 244 -5.52 21.17 -2.77
C ILE A 244 -4.35 20.64 -3.60
N LYS A 245 -3.28 21.45 -3.71
CA LYS A 245 -2.06 21.12 -4.47
C LYS A 245 -0.88 20.68 -3.60
N ASN A 246 -0.99 20.83 -2.28
CA ASN A 246 0.08 20.56 -1.34
C ASN A 246 -0.47 19.92 -0.06
N LEU A 247 -0.56 18.60 -0.05
CA LEU A 247 -0.99 17.81 1.10
C LEU A 247 0.06 17.80 2.22
N SER A 248 1.37 17.90 1.91
CA SER A 248 2.41 17.95 2.94
C SER A 248 2.33 19.23 3.77
N GLY A 249 1.97 20.36 3.14
CA GLY A 249 1.69 21.61 3.83
C GLY A 249 0.52 21.54 4.83
N LEU A 250 -0.38 20.57 4.69
CA LEU A 250 -1.49 20.37 5.64
C LEU A 250 -1.06 19.63 6.90
N THR A 251 0.13 19.02 6.91
CA THR A 251 0.68 18.32 8.07
C THR A 251 1.94 18.98 8.64
N SER A 252 2.43 20.07 8.04
CA SER A 252 3.64 20.77 8.48
C SER A 252 3.43 22.25 8.86
N ASN A 253 2.38 22.91 8.35
CA ASN A 253 2.13 24.30 8.68
C ASN A 253 1.44 24.44 10.05
N PRO A 254 1.77 25.48 10.87
CA PRO A 254 1.27 25.59 12.25
C PRO A 254 -0.26 25.55 12.41
N TRP A 255 -0.99 26.25 11.53
CA TRP A 255 -2.45 26.35 11.65
C TRP A 255 -3.18 25.04 11.30
N PRO A 256 -2.87 24.35 10.18
CA PRO A 256 -3.38 23.01 9.93
C PRO A 256 -2.97 21.99 11.01
N VAL A 257 -1.74 22.09 11.53
CA VAL A 257 -1.20 21.19 12.57
C VAL A 257 -2.00 21.28 13.88
N ALA A 258 -2.30 22.49 14.37
CA ALA A 258 -3.09 22.64 15.60
C ALA A 258 -4.48 21.98 15.49
N ARG A 259 -5.16 22.15 14.35
CA ARG A 259 -6.45 21.49 14.08
C ARG A 259 -6.32 19.98 13.94
N LEU A 260 -5.20 19.53 13.40
CA LEU A 260 -4.91 18.11 13.30
C LEU A 260 -4.75 17.53 14.71
N GLU A 261 -3.97 18.16 15.58
CA GLU A 261 -3.84 17.77 17.00
C GLU A 261 -5.20 17.71 17.70
N GLU A 262 -6.05 18.73 17.54
CA GLU A 262 -7.42 18.74 18.07
C GLU A 262 -8.23 17.52 17.58
N SER A 263 -8.10 17.15 16.30
CA SER A 263 -8.79 15.99 15.74
C SER A 263 -8.26 14.67 16.29
N PHE A 264 -6.96 14.57 16.59
CA PHE A 264 -6.37 13.40 17.24
C PHE A 264 -6.88 13.23 18.66
N VAL A 265 -6.84 14.31 19.46
CA VAL A 265 -7.38 14.32 20.84
C VAL A 265 -8.84 13.90 20.83
N ARG A 266 -9.66 14.49 19.94
CA ARG A 266 -11.08 14.15 19.83
C ARG A 266 -11.33 12.70 19.42
N ALA A 267 -10.65 12.21 18.39
CA ALA A 267 -10.94 10.91 17.80
C ALA A 267 -10.37 9.74 18.62
N LEU A 268 -9.22 9.93 19.27
CA LEU A 268 -8.53 8.88 20.01
C LEU A 268 -8.69 9.01 21.53
N GLY A 269 -9.19 10.15 22.03
CA GLY A 269 -9.28 10.42 23.46
C GLY A 269 -7.92 10.53 24.15
N CYS A 270 -6.85 10.81 23.39
CA CYS A 270 -5.49 10.91 23.92
C CYS A 270 -5.17 12.31 24.48
N SER A 271 -4.06 12.44 25.20
CA SER A 271 -3.61 13.74 25.71
C SER A 271 -3.11 14.63 24.56
N PRO A 272 -3.13 15.97 24.71
CA PRO A 272 -2.56 16.89 23.72
C PRO A 272 -1.08 16.61 23.40
N ASP A 273 -0.30 16.19 24.40
CA ASP A 273 1.11 15.84 24.20
C ASP A 273 1.28 14.58 23.34
N GLU A 274 0.45 13.56 23.58
CA GLU A 274 0.43 12.33 22.78
C GLU A 274 -0.05 12.62 21.35
N ALA A 275 -1.11 13.42 21.18
CA ALA A 275 -1.57 13.89 19.88
C ALA A 275 -0.47 14.65 19.13
N GLY A 276 0.21 15.59 19.80
CA GLY A 276 1.32 16.34 19.21
C GLY A 276 2.49 15.43 18.78
N HIS A 277 2.75 14.34 19.49
CA HIS A 277 3.73 13.35 19.07
C HIS A 277 3.35 12.69 17.75
N PHE A 278 2.10 12.23 17.61
CA PHE A 278 1.61 11.64 16.36
C PHE A 278 1.62 12.63 15.21
N VAL A 279 1.14 13.85 15.44
CA VAL A 279 1.03 14.87 14.40
C VAL A 279 2.39 15.26 13.83
N ARG A 280 3.43 15.39 14.68
CA ARG A 280 4.80 15.69 14.21
C ARG A 280 5.39 14.62 13.30
N LYS A 281 4.94 13.36 13.41
CA LYS A 281 5.42 12.24 12.59
C LYS A 281 4.47 11.91 11.44
N PHE A 282 3.25 12.39 11.49
CA PHE A 282 2.24 12.10 10.51
C PHE A 282 2.40 12.93 9.24
N SER A 283 2.45 12.22 8.13
CA SER A 283 2.20 12.72 6.79
C SER A 283 1.66 11.55 5.97
N LEU A 284 0.99 11.84 4.86
CA LEU A 284 0.58 10.76 3.93
C LEU A 284 1.80 10.00 3.38
N SER A 285 2.96 10.65 3.29
CA SER A 285 4.21 10.00 2.85
C SER A 285 4.74 9.03 3.89
N SER A 286 4.73 9.41 5.18
CA SER A 286 5.20 8.54 6.27
C SER A 286 4.23 7.40 6.54
N LEU A 287 2.92 7.65 6.50
CA LEU A 287 1.90 6.60 6.56
C LEU A 287 2.09 5.58 5.44
N ARG A 288 2.23 6.04 4.20
CA ARG A 288 2.49 5.18 3.04
C ARG A 288 3.76 4.34 3.22
N ALA A 289 4.82 4.96 3.76
CA ALA A 289 6.08 4.26 4.01
C ALA A 289 5.91 3.17 5.07
N SER A 290 5.26 3.48 6.20
CA SER A 290 4.93 2.52 7.25
C SER A 290 4.10 1.35 6.72
N MET A 291 3.09 1.61 5.89
CA MET A 291 2.29 0.53 5.30
C MET A 291 3.12 -0.38 4.37
N GLY A 292 4.03 0.18 3.57
CA GLY A 292 4.95 -0.62 2.76
C GLY A 292 5.86 -1.50 3.63
N VAL A 293 6.39 -0.95 4.72
CA VAL A 293 7.18 -1.74 5.67
C VAL A 293 6.32 -2.85 6.27
N ILE A 294 5.08 -2.58 6.73
CA ILE A 294 4.17 -3.61 7.26
C ILE A 294 3.99 -4.78 6.28
N VAL A 295 3.81 -4.51 4.98
CA VAL A 295 3.73 -5.57 3.94
C VAL A 295 5.02 -6.40 3.89
N TYR A 296 6.19 -5.76 3.97
CA TYR A 296 7.45 -6.48 4.05
C TYR A 296 7.55 -7.33 5.32
N LEU A 297 7.13 -6.81 6.47
CA LEU A 297 7.16 -7.55 7.73
C LEU A 297 6.24 -8.79 7.68
N ASP A 298 5.08 -8.67 7.01
CA ASP A 298 4.12 -9.77 6.83
C ASP A 298 4.59 -10.81 5.82
N THR A 299 5.18 -10.39 4.71
CA THR A 299 5.50 -11.29 3.58
C THR A 299 6.95 -11.71 3.50
N ARG A 300 7.85 -11.04 4.25
CA ARG A 300 9.31 -11.13 4.15
C ARG A 300 9.87 -10.87 2.74
N SER A 301 9.06 -10.30 1.82
CA SER A 301 9.43 -10.09 0.41
C SER A 301 9.52 -8.60 0.08
N VAL A 302 10.67 -8.20 -0.45
CA VAL A 302 10.89 -6.82 -0.89
C VAL A 302 10.13 -6.54 -2.20
N GLU A 303 9.90 -7.57 -3.00
CA GLU A 303 9.10 -7.54 -4.22
C GLU A 303 7.62 -7.26 -3.90
N GLN A 304 7.06 -7.95 -2.92
CA GLN A 304 5.68 -7.71 -2.46
C GLN A 304 5.51 -6.31 -1.89
N MET A 305 6.48 -5.84 -1.11
CA MET A 305 6.52 -4.45 -0.63
C MET A 305 6.59 -3.44 -1.79
N ALA A 306 7.44 -3.68 -2.79
CA ALA A 306 7.57 -2.82 -3.97
C ALA A 306 6.25 -2.76 -4.76
N LYS A 307 5.60 -3.92 -4.96
CA LYS A 307 4.30 -4.05 -5.61
C LYS A 307 3.22 -3.28 -4.84
N ALA A 308 3.13 -3.47 -3.52
CA ALA A 308 2.19 -2.74 -2.65
C ALA A 308 2.39 -1.22 -2.70
N LEU A 309 3.64 -0.76 -2.83
CA LEU A 309 3.98 0.66 -3.00
C LEU A 309 3.71 1.18 -4.43
N GLY A 310 3.23 0.34 -5.35
CA GLY A 310 2.95 0.69 -6.73
C GLY A 310 4.22 0.99 -7.53
N GLN A 311 5.27 0.18 -7.36
CA GLN A 311 6.45 0.15 -8.24
C GLN A 311 6.21 -0.90 -9.34
N VAL A 312 6.63 -0.61 -10.58
CA VAL A 312 6.51 -1.57 -11.72
C VAL A 312 7.69 -2.52 -11.76
N LYS A 313 8.86 -2.04 -11.32
CA LYS A 313 10.12 -2.80 -11.27
C LYS A 313 10.70 -2.67 -9.87
N TYR A 314 11.38 -3.73 -9.45
CA TYR A 314 12.18 -3.72 -8.24
C TYR A 314 13.37 -2.76 -8.40
N GLU A 315 13.44 -1.73 -7.55
CA GLU A 315 14.54 -0.77 -7.51
C GLU A 315 15.15 -0.74 -6.10
N PRO A 316 16.29 -1.43 -5.86
CA PRO A 316 16.88 -1.59 -4.53
C PRO A 316 17.09 -0.25 -3.80
N GLN A 317 17.68 0.74 -4.49
CA GLN A 317 17.99 2.06 -3.94
C GLN A 317 16.74 2.84 -3.49
N LEU A 318 15.60 2.61 -4.15
CA LEU A 318 14.34 3.26 -3.79
C LEU A 318 13.73 2.60 -2.54
N LEU A 319 13.87 1.28 -2.42
CA LEU A 319 13.36 0.49 -1.29
C LEU A 319 14.18 0.66 -0.03
N GLU A 320 15.50 0.91 -0.14
CA GLU A 320 16.35 1.29 0.99
C GLU A 320 15.86 2.54 1.72
N ARG A 321 15.15 3.44 1.02
CA ARG A 321 14.54 4.62 1.63
C ARG A 321 13.30 4.28 2.47
N TYR A 322 12.67 3.14 2.23
CA TYR A 322 11.45 2.72 2.92
C TYR A 322 11.74 1.69 4.01
N LEU A 323 12.59 0.71 3.74
CA LEU A 323 12.98 -0.32 4.68
C LEU A 323 14.25 0.11 5.44
N PRO A 324 14.13 0.43 6.74
CA PRO A 324 15.26 0.84 7.59
C PRO A 324 16.39 -0.18 7.55
N LYS A 325 17.64 0.32 7.57
CA LYS A 325 18.85 -0.50 7.51
C LYS A 325 18.87 -1.60 8.58
N VAL A 326 18.55 -1.26 9.82
CA VAL A 326 18.51 -2.20 10.97
C VAL A 326 17.56 -3.38 10.70
N ILE A 327 16.34 -3.09 10.22
CA ILE A 327 15.36 -4.15 9.90
C ILE A 327 15.89 -5.03 8.76
N ARG A 328 16.49 -4.42 7.74
CA ARG A 328 17.05 -5.15 6.60
C ARG A 328 18.22 -6.05 7.00
N GLU A 329 19.18 -5.53 7.75
CA GLU A 329 20.35 -6.27 8.21
C GLU A 329 19.96 -7.48 9.05
N PHE A 330 19.01 -7.31 9.98
CA PHE A 330 18.46 -8.43 10.75
C PHE A 330 17.93 -9.55 9.86
N PHE A 331 17.07 -9.23 8.88
CA PHE A 331 16.49 -10.27 8.03
C PHE A 331 17.54 -10.90 7.11
N LEU A 332 18.47 -10.11 6.57
CA LEU A 332 19.57 -10.63 5.77
C LEU A 332 20.47 -11.57 6.58
N GLU A 333 20.83 -11.19 7.80
CA GLU A 333 21.60 -12.04 8.70
C GLU A 333 20.86 -13.33 9.04
N ARG A 334 19.56 -13.23 9.35
CA ARG A 334 18.72 -14.41 9.59
C ARG A 334 18.70 -15.34 8.38
N TRP A 335 18.56 -14.83 7.16
CA TRP A 335 18.60 -15.64 5.94
C TRP A 335 19.96 -16.31 5.74
N ILE A 336 21.06 -15.59 5.97
CA ILE A 336 22.41 -16.14 5.91
C ILE A 336 22.58 -17.27 6.93
N ARG A 337 22.16 -17.06 8.18
CA ARG A 337 22.20 -18.09 9.24
C ARG A 337 21.37 -19.31 8.86
N ILE A 338 20.12 -19.13 8.43
CA ILE A 338 19.27 -20.23 7.98
C ILE A 338 19.96 -21.04 6.86
N PHE A 339 20.53 -20.36 5.87
CA PHE A 339 21.22 -21.03 4.77
C PHE A 339 22.47 -21.79 5.24
N GLN A 340 23.29 -21.18 6.10
CA GLN A 340 24.48 -21.81 6.67
C GLN A 340 24.12 -23.01 7.55
N THR A 341 23.11 -22.88 8.41
CA THR A 341 22.59 -24.00 9.21
C THR A 341 22.10 -25.14 8.32
N GLY A 342 21.41 -24.84 7.21
CA GLY A 342 21.03 -25.85 6.21
C GLY A 342 22.23 -26.60 5.60
N ILE A 343 23.33 -25.89 5.31
CA ILE A 343 24.58 -26.52 4.83
C ILE A 343 25.18 -27.43 5.90
N ILE A 344 25.25 -26.98 7.15
CA ILE A 344 25.79 -27.77 8.27
C ILE A 344 24.96 -29.04 8.47
N VAL A 345 23.63 -28.91 8.45
CA VAL A 345 22.72 -30.05 8.58
C VAL A 345 22.96 -31.08 7.49
N GLU A 346 23.05 -30.66 6.22
CA GLU A 346 23.30 -31.59 5.11
C GLU A 346 24.71 -32.22 5.19
N ALA A 347 25.73 -31.44 5.56
CA ALA A 347 27.10 -31.91 5.67
C ALA A 347 27.30 -32.92 6.82
N LEU A 348 26.51 -32.80 7.89
CA LEU A 348 26.63 -33.60 9.11
C LEU A 348 25.47 -34.58 9.31
N LYS A 349 24.62 -34.83 8.30
CA LYS A 349 23.44 -35.69 8.43
C LYS A 349 23.71 -37.11 8.95
N ASP A 350 24.92 -37.63 8.72
CA ASP A 350 25.38 -38.95 9.16
C ASP A 350 26.35 -38.87 10.37
N SER A 351 26.55 -37.69 10.95
CA SER A 351 27.48 -37.43 12.06
C SER A 351 26.77 -37.43 13.41
N GLU A 352 27.40 -38.01 14.42
CA GLU A 352 26.93 -37.94 15.81
C GLU A 352 26.97 -36.50 16.38
N TYR A 353 27.74 -35.60 15.76
CA TYR A 353 27.88 -34.20 16.17
C TYR A 353 26.89 -33.24 15.51
N LEU A 354 25.88 -33.74 14.78
CA LEU A 354 24.91 -32.92 14.04
C LEU A 354 24.22 -31.87 14.93
N LEU A 355 23.70 -32.29 16.08
CA LEU A 355 22.99 -31.40 16.99
C LEU A 355 23.94 -30.39 17.66
N GLU A 356 25.13 -30.83 18.06
CA GLU A 356 26.16 -29.96 18.64
C GLU A 356 26.61 -28.88 17.66
N ALA A 357 26.81 -29.22 16.39
CA ALA A 357 27.30 -28.29 15.37
C ALA A 357 26.23 -27.30 14.85
N THR A 358 24.96 -27.57 15.10
CA THR A 358 23.83 -26.73 14.66
C THR A 358 23.19 -25.93 15.79
N ASP A 359 23.67 -26.13 17.03
CA ASP A 359 23.09 -25.63 18.28
C ASP A 359 21.62 -26.09 18.51
N PHE A 360 21.13 -27.10 17.79
CA PHE A 360 19.80 -27.67 18.07
C PHE A 360 19.83 -28.51 19.34
N THR A 361 18.84 -28.28 20.20
CA THR A 361 18.72 -28.98 21.48
C THR A 361 18.06 -30.36 21.36
N SER A 362 17.38 -30.63 20.25
CA SER A 362 16.68 -31.90 20.00
C SER A 362 16.48 -32.19 18.51
N MET A 363 16.18 -33.45 18.18
CA MET A 363 15.79 -33.85 16.83
C MET A 363 14.44 -33.25 16.38
N ASP A 364 13.54 -32.93 17.33
CA ASP A 364 12.27 -32.28 17.04
C ASP A 364 12.48 -30.84 16.54
N GLU A 365 13.43 -30.12 17.16
CA GLU A 365 13.82 -28.76 16.74
C GLU A 365 14.48 -28.76 15.35
N LEU A 366 15.32 -29.77 15.07
CA LEU A 366 15.90 -29.99 13.74
C LEU A 366 14.83 -30.30 12.68
N ASP A 367 13.84 -31.16 13.00
CA ASP A 367 12.73 -31.47 12.09
C ASP A 367 11.87 -30.24 11.82
N GLU A 368 11.56 -29.44 12.85
CA GLU A 368 10.86 -28.17 12.69
C GLU A 368 11.64 -27.19 11.79
N PHE A 369 12.95 -27.06 12.02
CA PHE A 369 13.83 -26.26 11.17
C PHE A 369 13.77 -26.73 9.71
N LEU A 370 13.94 -28.04 9.46
CA LEU A 370 13.92 -28.62 8.11
C LEU A 370 12.56 -28.42 7.43
N ARG A 371 11.44 -28.62 8.13
CA ARG A 371 10.09 -28.38 7.57
C ARG A 371 9.89 -26.94 7.12
N ASN A 372 10.45 -26.00 7.87
CA ASN A 372 10.28 -24.56 7.68
C ASN A 372 11.30 -23.96 6.70
N HIS A 373 12.50 -24.55 6.59
CA HIS A 373 13.66 -23.90 5.97
C HIS A 373 14.46 -24.78 5.01
N ALA A 374 14.30 -26.10 5.03
CA ALA A 374 14.94 -26.94 4.03
C ALA A 374 14.43 -26.57 2.64
N LEU A 375 15.34 -26.54 1.67
CA LEU A 375 14.97 -26.49 0.25
C LEU A 375 14.17 -27.76 -0.04
N LYS A 376 12.85 -27.62 -0.12
CA LYS A 376 11.96 -28.71 -0.54
C LYS A 376 12.28 -29.02 -1.99
N VAL A 377 13.03 -30.09 -2.21
CA VAL A 377 13.06 -30.73 -3.53
C VAL A 377 11.63 -31.18 -3.80
N PRO A 378 11.00 -30.78 -4.91
CA PRO A 378 9.63 -31.21 -5.21
C PRO A 378 9.54 -32.73 -5.06
N PRO A 379 8.51 -33.26 -4.38
CA PRO A 379 8.38 -34.69 -4.22
C PRO A 379 8.39 -35.36 -5.59
N GLN A 380 9.21 -36.40 -5.76
CA GLN A 380 9.44 -37.11 -7.03
C GLN A 380 8.20 -37.86 -7.57
N SER A 381 7.00 -37.53 -7.12
CA SER A 381 5.78 -38.29 -7.38
C SER A 381 4.52 -37.49 -7.04
N GLN A 382 4.39 -36.27 -7.55
CA GLN A 382 3.08 -35.67 -7.73
C GLN A 382 2.95 -35.30 -9.19
N SER A 383 2.02 -35.97 -9.87
CA SER A 383 1.61 -35.53 -11.21
C SER A 383 1.21 -34.06 -11.09
N LEU A 384 1.67 -33.25 -12.04
CA LEU A 384 1.42 -31.80 -12.11
C LEU A 384 -0.09 -31.42 -12.19
N ALA A 385 -1.00 -32.38 -12.09
CA ALA A 385 -2.44 -32.19 -12.23
C ALA A 385 -3.19 -31.87 -10.91
N GLU A 386 -2.59 -32.05 -9.73
CA GLU A 386 -3.35 -32.00 -8.45
C GLU A 386 -2.85 -31.00 -7.41
N ALA A 387 -1.99 -30.04 -7.78
CA ALA A 387 -1.60 -28.97 -6.85
C ALA A 387 -2.71 -27.91 -6.77
N GLN A 388 -3.55 -27.98 -5.73
CA GLN A 388 -4.44 -26.87 -5.38
C GLN A 388 -3.62 -25.63 -4.95
N PRO A 389 -3.99 -24.42 -5.42
CA PRO A 389 -3.19 -23.22 -5.25
C PRO A 389 -3.40 -22.62 -3.86
N GLN A 390 -2.68 -23.10 -2.85
CA GLN A 390 -2.54 -22.40 -1.56
C GLN A 390 -1.11 -22.38 -1.02
N ASP A 391 -0.11 -22.71 -1.83
CA ASP A 391 1.30 -22.61 -1.42
C ASP A 391 1.85 -21.19 -1.69
N PRO A 392 2.45 -20.49 -0.71
CA PRO A 392 3.16 -19.22 -0.91
C PRO A 392 4.33 -19.31 -1.90
N TRP A 393 4.72 -20.53 -2.29
CA TRP A 393 5.67 -20.84 -3.36
C TRP A 393 5.01 -21.13 -4.71
N ALA A 394 3.73 -20.78 -4.91
CA ALA A 394 3.03 -20.91 -6.18
C ALA A 394 3.85 -20.23 -7.28
N ILE A 395 4.53 -21.08 -8.05
CA ILE A 395 5.29 -20.72 -9.22
C ILE A 395 4.33 -19.93 -10.11
N GLY A 396 4.81 -18.77 -10.57
CA GLY A 396 3.98 -17.79 -11.27
C GLY A 396 3.21 -18.37 -12.46
N ASP A 397 2.24 -17.55 -12.88
CA ASP A 397 1.40 -17.68 -14.07
C ASP A 397 1.89 -18.70 -15.11
N LEU A 398 1.07 -19.74 -15.36
CA LEU A 398 1.38 -20.85 -16.28
C LEU A 398 1.50 -20.40 -17.75
N ASP A 399 1.11 -19.16 -18.05
CA ASP A 399 1.20 -18.54 -19.38
C ASP A 399 2.59 -17.90 -19.66
N VAL A 400 3.49 -17.88 -18.69
CA VAL A 400 4.88 -17.45 -18.87
C VAL A 400 5.75 -18.68 -19.08
N PRO A 401 6.67 -18.70 -20.08
CA PRO A 401 7.58 -19.83 -20.28
C PRO A 401 8.30 -20.18 -18.98
N GLN A 402 8.01 -21.37 -18.45
CA GLN A 402 8.61 -21.88 -17.22
C GLN A 402 10.07 -22.21 -17.51
N GLU A 403 10.98 -21.34 -17.09
CA GLU A 403 12.42 -21.58 -17.21
C GLU A 403 12.89 -22.52 -16.08
N VAL A 404 13.55 -23.62 -16.45
CA VAL A 404 14.18 -24.54 -15.48
C VAL A 404 15.65 -24.15 -15.34
N VAL A 405 16.06 -23.82 -14.12
CA VAL A 405 17.46 -23.46 -13.80
C VAL A 405 18.23 -24.70 -13.34
N PHE A 406 19.33 -25.02 -14.03
CA PHE A 406 20.23 -26.12 -13.67
C PHE A 406 21.49 -25.58 -12.99
N GLY A 407 21.75 -26.03 -11.75
CA GLY A 407 23.06 -25.88 -11.12
C GLY A 407 24.04 -26.89 -11.73
N LEU A 408 25.04 -26.41 -12.48
CA LEU A 408 26.00 -27.28 -13.17
C LEU A 408 27.38 -27.17 -12.52
N ASN A 409 27.97 -28.31 -12.24
CA ASN A 409 29.39 -28.47 -11.93
C ASN A 409 29.89 -29.77 -12.59
N GLU A 410 31.21 -30.00 -12.55
CA GLU A 410 31.84 -31.18 -13.15
C GLU A 410 31.21 -32.50 -12.69
N ARG A 411 30.90 -32.65 -11.40
CA ARG A 411 30.31 -33.88 -10.85
C ARG A 411 28.90 -34.14 -11.40
N ILE A 412 28.06 -33.11 -11.44
CA ILE A 412 26.69 -33.21 -11.96
C ILE A 412 26.72 -33.55 -13.44
N LEU A 413 27.55 -32.85 -14.24
CA LEU A 413 27.69 -33.13 -15.66
C LEU A 413 28.23 -34.56 -15.91
N THR A 414 29.19 -35.02 -15.09
CA THR A 414 29.74 -36.38 -15.18
C THR A 414 28.65 -37.42 -14.93
N LEU A 415 27.80 -37.22 -13.93
CA LEU A 415 26.68 -38.12 -13.60
C LEU A 415 25.63 -38.14 -14.72
N LEU A 416 25.22 -36.97 -15.22
CA LEU A 416 24.24 -36.84 -16.30
C LEU A 416 24.73 -37.52 -17.59
N LEU A 417 25.96 -37.23 -18.01
CA LEU A 417 26.59 -37.86 -19.17
C LEU A 417 26.79 -39.38 -18.96
N SER A 418 27.05 -39.83 -17.73
CA SER A 418 27.17 -41.26 -17.43
C SER A 418 25.81 -41.98 -17.53
N LEU A 419 24.71 -41.34 -17.16
CA LEU A 419 23.34 -41.85 -17.34
C LEU A 419 22.97 -41.92 -18.83
N GLU A 420 23.28 -40.88 -19.61
CA GLU A 420 23.09 -40.88 -21.05
C GLU A 420 23.88 -42.01 -21.72
N LYS A 421 25.17 -42.15 -21.38
CA LYS A 421 26.02 -43.25 -21.87
C LYS A 421 25.42 -44.60 -21.48
N ALA A 422 25.03 -44.79 -20.22
CA ALA A 422 24.40 -46.02 -19.75
C ALA A 422 23.11 -46.36 -20.53
N GLY A 423 22.29 -45.37 -20.89
CA GLY A 423 21.11 -45.60 -21.73
C GLY A 423 21.42 -45.99 -23.16
N SER A 424 22.54 -45.53 -23.70
CA SER A 424 22.97 -45.79 -25.08
C SER A 424 23.78 -47.09 -25.26
N SER A 425 24.46 -47.57 -24.21
CA SER A 425 25.50 -48.60 -24.30
C SER A 425 25.13 -49.95 -23.69
N SER A 426 23.97 -50.08 -23.05
CA SER A 426 23.61 -51.26 -22.24
C SER A 426 22.40 -52.01 -22.81
N GLU A 427 22.49 -53.35 -22.81
CA GLU A 427 21.37 -54.26 -23.09
C GLU A 427 20.35 -54.29 -21.93
N ARG A 428 20.73 -53.81 -20.74
CA ARG A 428 19.84 -53.71 -19.58
C ARG A 428 19.02 -52.44 -19.64
N ALA A 429 17.71 -52.57 -19.40
CA ALA A 429 16.81 -51.43 -19.35
C ALA A 429 17.14 -50.53 -18.16
N LEU A 430 17.26 -49.22 -18.43
CA LEU A 430 17.29 -48.21 -17.39
C LEU A 430 15.97 -48.22 -16.61
N ASN A 431 16.02 -47.96 -15.31
CA ASN A 431 14.79 -47.70 -14.56
C ASN A 431 14.16 -46.36 -15.01
N PRO A 432 12.87 -46.12 -14.75
CA PRO A 432 12.16 -44.95 -15.26
C PRO A 432 12.81 -43.60 -14.89
N LYS A 433 13.41 -43.50 -13.70
CA LYS A 433 14.08 -42.26 -13.24
C LYS A 433 15.39 -42.04 -14.00
N ALA A 434 16.21 -43.08 -14.16
CA ALA A 434 17.45 -43.01 -14.92
C ALA A 434 17.18 -42.69 -16.41
N LYS A 435 16.10 -43.25 -16.98
CA LYS A 435 15.66 -42.95 -18.35
C LYS A 435 15.26 -41.48 -18.51
N TYR A 436 14.45 -40.94 -17.60
CA TYR A 436 14.06 -39.52 -17.62
C TYR A 436 15.29 -38.59 -17.60
N TRP A 437 16.24 -38.84 -16.70
CA TRP A 437 17.44 -38.01 -16.59
C TRP A 437 18.40 -38.18 -17.77
N ALA A 438 18.47 -39.36 -18.39
CA ALA A 438 19.20 -39.55 -19.64
C ALA A 438 18.58 -38.73 -20.78
N GLU A 439 17.25 -38.77 -20.95
CA GLU A 439 16.54 -37.97 -21.97
C GLU A 439 16.68 -36.46 -21.73
N MET A 440 16.59 -36.03 -20.46
CA MET A 440 16.83 -34.65 -20.06
C MET A 440 18.26 -34.21 -20.39
N THR A 441 19.24 -35.08 -20.19
CA THR A 441 20.65 -34.82 -20.51
C THR A 441 20.84 -34.62 -22.01
N THR A 442 20.23 -35.47 -22.84
CA THR A 442 20.29 -35.33 -24.31
C THR A 442 19.72 -33.99 -24.79
N ALA A 443 18.72 -33.43 -24.10
CA ALA A 443 18.19 -32.11 -24.39
C ALA A 443 19.05 -30.96 -23.81
N LEU A 444 19.61 -31.14 -22.61
CA LEU A 444 20.37 -30.13 -21.87
C LEU A 444 21.77 -29.89 -22.44
N ILE A 445 22.51 -30.94 -22.81
CA ILE A 445 23.90 -30.82 -23.24
C ILE A 445 24.08 -29.95 -24.50
N PRO A 446 23.23 -30.05 -25.55
CA PRO A 446 23.27 -29.12 -26.68
C PRO A 446 23.10 -27.66 -26.26
N TYR A 447 22.19 -27.38 -25.32
CA TYR A 447 21.98 -26.03 -24.78
C TYR A 447 23.20 -25.54 -23.98
N VAL A 448 23.77 -26.39 -23.12
CA VAL A 448 25.01 -26.08 -22.38
C VAL A 448 26.14 -25.78 -23.35
N ARG A 449 26.32 -26.57 -24.41
CA ARG A 449 27.34 -26.28 -25.45
C ARG A 449 27.10 -24.95 -26.16
N SER A 450 25.84 -24.63 -26.49
CA SER A 450 25.49 -23.37 -27.18
C SER A 450 25.71 -22.13 -26.30
N THR A 451 25.52 -22.25 -24.99
CA THR A 451 25.65 -21.15 -24.01
C THR A 451 27.05 -21.08 -23.39
N ALA A 452 27.81 -22.18 -23.37
CA ALA A 452 29.18 -22.27 -22.84
C ALA A 452 30.18 -21.35 -23.57
N VAL A 453 29.81 -20.80 -24.73
CA VAL A 453 30.57 -19.75 -25.43
C VAL A 453 30.80 -18.50 -24.54
N ARG A 454 29.93 -18.27 -23.54
CA ARG A 454 30.01 -17.11 -22.63
C ARG A 454 30.40 -17.46 -21.19
N ARG A 455 30.64 -18.74 -20.87
CA ARG A 455 30.92 -19.26 -19.52
C ARG A 455 32.05 -20.29 -19.56
N GLU A 456 33.27 -19.78 -19.44
CA GLU A 456 34.51 -20.57 -19.51
C GLU A 456 34.59 -21.66 -18.44
N ASP A 457 34.04 -21.38 -17.25
CA ASP A 457 33.94 -22.30 -16.12
C ASP A 457 33.06 -23.52 -16.46
N ILE A 458 31.88 -23.29 -17.04
CA ILE A 458 30.97 -24.36 -17.46
C ILE A 458 31.57 -25.16 -18.62
N ARG A 459 32.28 -24.49 -19.53
CA ARG A 459 33.03 -25.16 -20.61
C ARG A 459 34.09 -26.11 -20.06
N ALA A 460 34.86 -25.66 -19.07
CA ALA A 460 35.86 -26.49 -18.40
C ALA A 460 35.22 -27.69 -17.67
N TYR A 461 34.11 -27.47 -16.96
CA TYR A 461 33.35 -28.55 -16.30
C TYR A 461 32.81 -29.57 -17.29
N LEU A 462 32.27 -29.13 -18.43
CA LEU A 462 31.75 -30.03 -19.46
C LEU A 462 32.88 -30.84 -20.11
N ALA A 463 33.99 -30.20 -20.48
CA ALA A 463 35.13 -30.88 -21.06
C ALA A 463 35.71 -31.94 -20.11
N SER A 464 35.85 -31.61 -18.83
CA SER A 464 36.30 -32.58 -17.82
C SER A 464 35.29 -33.72 -17.64
N ALA A 465 34.01 -33.39 -17.52
CA ALA A 465 32.94 -34.37 -17.36
C ALA A 465 32.82 -35.34 -18.54
N GLU A 466 33.04 -34.89 -19.79
CA GLU A 466 33.02 -35.75 -20.98
C GLU A 466 34.11 -36.83 -20.93
N THR A 467 35.29 -36.49 -20.36
CA THR A 467 36.39 -37.45 -20.15
C THR A 467 36.12 -38.42 -19.02
N LEU A 468 35.48 -37.96 -17.94
CA LEU A 468 35.22 -38.76 -16.74
C LEU A 468 33.97 -39.65 -16.85
N ALA A 469 33.00 -39.26 -17.68
CA ALA A 469 31.71 -39.93 -17.74
C ALA A 469 31.83 -41.38 -18.23
N HIS A 470 31.30 -42.32 -17.44
CA HIS A 470 31.36 -43.74 -17.72
C HIS A 470 30.14 -44.48 -17.14
N PRO A 471 29.50 -45.41 -17.89
CA PRO A 471 28.32 -46.14 -17.41
C PRO A 471 28.48 -46.84 -16.05
N ALA A 472 29.69 -47.33 -15.75
CA ALA A 472 30.00 -47.98 -14.47
C ALA A 472 29.78 -47.07 -13.24
N LEU A 473 29.86 -45.73 -13.39
CA LEU A 473 29.65 -44.78 -12.29
C LEU A 473 28.21 -44.77 -11.79
N VAL A 474 27.26 -45.16 -12.63
CA VAL A 474 25.82 -45.12 -12.34
C VAL A 474 25.21 -46.52 -12.21
N GLU A 475 26.01 -47.57 -12.38
CA GLU A 475 25.57 -48.96 -12.45
C GLU A 475 24.79 -49.41 -11.21
N ARG A 476 25.15 -48.90 -10.03
CA ARG A 476 24.47 -49.24 -8.76
C ARG A 476 23.02 -48.78 -8.67
N PHE A 477 22.58 -47.84 -9.53
CA PHE A 477 21.25 -47.23 -9.42
C PHE A 477 20.56 -46.91 -10.75
N ALA A 478 21.23 -47.09 -11.90
CA ALA A 478 20.68 -46.72 -13.20
C ALA A 478 19.75 -47.79 -13.81
N TYR A 479 20.00 -49.07 -13.55
CA TYR A 479 19.27 -50.17 -14.18
C TYR A 479 18.06 -50.61 -13.35
N ALA A 480 17.05 -51.18 -14.02
CA ALA A 480 15.97 -51.88 -13.34
C ALA A 480 16.52 -53.16 -12.68
N GLN A 481 16.03 -53.48 -11.47
CA GLN A 481 16.35 -54.75 -10.81
C GLN A 481 15.71 -55.93 -11.54
#